data_AF-A0A9P6D9E5-F1
#
_entry.id   AF-A0A9P6D9E5-F1
#
_cell.length_a   1.000
_cell.length_b   1.000
_cell.length_c   1.000
_cell.angle_alpha   90.00
_cell.angle_beta   90.00
_cell.angle_gamma   90.00
#
_symmetry.space_group_name_H-M   'P 1'
#
loop_
_entity.id
_entity.type
_entity.pdbx_description
1 polymer ?
#
loop_
_entity_poly.entity_id
_entity_poly.type
_entity_poly.pdbx_seq_one_letter_code
_entity_poly.pdbx_strand_id
1 'polypeptide(L)'
;MNKTGAPLDGMFMMHKAGISTNILVQAELSVFPAPKLTDMLSMDIHITHHFQIDNDWEELPVHKVLIPALYHLGRKSQLTQEEMAEFYEKGLRPAVVALTPAQSAKWPPTYQAEMWRARGHTGQLALGSKVVSTWSIGLMGDEIRRLLEEEGLDWGEGLVFLHEIQGVKHGSRHSIEANAANCTLMEWLSEHNLQQGEMEEDGSWYIDVSIEFASSECQCLAWRTDSHCHILELVIRIEETCAVAITHPSSSKYTWDMVSYLPSVSGCRISPGVTTRGVYNVWYLQLYTTDKLITYQPKGYHCGKFITPIEILRGKSDSFIKGLYETYSNTAKNNWSLARLEVQVLLNHAEDVLLLGHLNGVRNWLISFQREAFCLHSSPDKGASCKQLMCAVLPLAERDKVDQEVMAFGAPTLDDDMDSSGLSNNKEFSLVPVWPWGLVFLNPI
;
A
#
# COMPACT_ATOMS: atom_id res chain seq x y z
N MET A 1 18.46 6.82 -35.58
CA MET A 1 18.86 6.16 -34.33
C MET A 1 19.78 7.10 -33.57
N ASN A 2 19.23 7.96 -32.71
CA ASN A 2 20.00 8.67 -31.68
C ASN A 2 19.58 8.05 -30.34
N LYS A 3 20.53 7.40 -29.67
CA LYS A 3 20.36 6.90 -28.30
C LYS A 3 20.41 8.09 -27.34
N THR A 4 19.32 8.83 -27.20
CA THR A 4 19.16 9.83 -26.16
C THR A 4 18.84 9.12 -24.84
N GLY A 5 19.48 9.57 -23.76
CA GLY A 5 19.33 9.00 -22.43
C GLY A 5 18.00 9.40 -21.82
N ALA A 6 17.13 8.44 -21.47
CA ALA A 6 16.10 8.71 -20.47
C ALA A 6 16.83 8.93 -19.13
N PRO A 7 16.68 10.10 -18.48
CA PRO A 7 17.20 10.32 -17.15
C PRO A 7 16.50 9.37 -16.17
N LEU A 8 17.29 8.69 -15.35
CA LEU A 8 16.81 7.94 -14.20
C LEU A 8 16.73 8.92 -13.04
N ASP A 9 15.54 9.46 -12.80
CA ASP A 9 15.34 10.47 -11.76
C ASP A 9 14.81 9.82 -10.48
N GLY A 10 15.76 9.51 -9.58
CA GLY A 10 15.51 9.40 -8.14
C GLY A 10 14.97 8.06 -7.63
N MET A 11 15.58 7.59 -6.54
CA MET A 11 15.06 6.57 -5.66
C MET A 11 14.43 7.25 -4.43
N PHE A 12 13.32 6.71 -3.95
CA PHE A 12 12.52 7.22 -2.84
C PHE A 12 12.30 6.11 -1.83
N MET A 13 12.22 6.48 -0.54
CA MET A 13 11.66 5.60 0.47
C MET A 13 10.19 5.97 0.70
N MET A 14 9.30 4.99 0.70
CA MET A 14 7.92 5.15 1.15
C MET A 14 7.64 4.13 2.26
N HIS A 15 6.85 4.56 3.26
CA HIS A 15 6.21 3.76 4.30
C HIS A 15 7.10 2.74 5.06
N LYS A 16 7.12 2.84 6.39
CA LYS A 16 7.92 1.93 7.22
C LYS A 16 7.12 1.37 8.36
N ALA A 17 7.32 0.08 8.59
CA ALA A 17 6.74 -0.68 9.67
C ALA A 17 7.84 -1.48 10.37
N GLY A 18 7.89 -1.39 11.70
CA GLY A 18 8.82 -2.14 12.54
C GLY A 18 8.07 -2.84 13.65
N ILE A 19 8.43 -4.08 13.95
CA ILE A 19 7.86 -4.83 15.08
C ILE A 19 8.98 -5.06 16.07
N SER A 20 8.76 -4.62 17.30
CA SER A 20 9.75 -4.67 18.36
C SER A 20 9.09 -4.94 19.71
N THR A 21 9.83 -5.54 20.63
CA THR A 21 9.37 -5.68 22.01
C THR A 21 9.35 -4.32 22.72
N ASN A 22 10.16 -3.37 22.31
CA ASN A 22 10.25 -2.06 22.94
C ASN A 22 9.79 -0.94 22.02
N ILE A 23 9.52 0.22 22.61
CA ILE A 23 9.22 1.42 21.84
C ILE A 23 10.54 2.08 21.46
N LEU A 24 10.93 1.97 20.19
CA LEU A 24 12.26 2.36 19.70
C LEU A 24 12.36 3.82 19.24
N VAL A 25 11.25 4.57 19.27
CA VAL A 25 11.26 6.00 18.90
C VAL A 25 11.83 6.84 20.04
N GLN A 26 12.95 7.51 19.80
CA GLN A 26 13.65 8.35 20.78
C GLN A 26 13.11 9.78 20.82
N ALA A 27 11.78 9.93 20.83
CA ALA A 27 11.08 11.21 20.88
C ALA A 27 9.91 11.19 21.86
N GLU A 28 9.38 12.37 22.20
CA GLU A 28 8.14 12.44 22.98
C GLU A 28 6.98 11.85 22.17
N LEU A 29 6.20 10.96 22.78
CA LEU A 29 5.09 10.30 22.10
C LEU A 29 3.74 10.77 22.63
N SER A 30 2.82 11.01 21.70
CA SER A 30 1.40 11.20 22.01
C SER A 30 0.71 9.85 22.15
N VAL A 31 0.41 9.45 23.38
CA VAL A 31 -0.29 8.22 23.70
C VAL A 31 -1.78 8.51 23.88
N PHE A 32 -2.64 7.69 23.26
CA PHE A 32 -4.09 7.78 23.43
C PHE A 32 -4.53 6.79 24.53
N PRO A 33 -5.18 7.25 25.62
CA PRO A 33 -5.66 6.37 26.69
C PRO A 33 -6.67 5.31 26.22
N ALA A 34 -7.49 5.65 25.22
CA ALA A 34 -8.35 4.71 24.53
C ALA A 34 -7.95 4.67 23.04
N PRO A 35 -7.85 3.48 22.43
CA PRO A 35 -7.35 3.36 21.07
C PRO A 35 -8.37 3.90 20.06
N LYS A 36 -7.87 4.57 19.04
CA LYS A 36 -8.69 4.99 17.89
C LYS A 36 -8.93 3.78 17.00
N LEU A 37 -10.18 3.32 16.92
CA LEU A 37 -10.54 2.18 16.05
C LEU A 37 -10.23 2.45 14.56
N THR A 38 -10.27 3.72 14.14
CA THR A 38 -9.86 4.13 12.78
C THR A 38 -8.36 3.94 12.52
N ASP A 39 -7.57 3.94 13.59
CA ASP A 39 -6.12 3.84 13.52
C ASP A 39 -5.69 2.39 13.68
N MET A 40 -6.56 1.49 14.15
CA MET A 40 -6.31 0.05 14.11
C MET A 40 -6.24 -0.39 12.66
N LEU A 41 -5.15 -1.07 12.27
CA LEU A 41 -4.98 -1.61 10.93
C LEU A 41 -6.12 -2.60 10.63
N SER A 42 -7.11 -2.14 9.88
CA SER A 42 -8.20 -2.95 9.33
C SER A 42 -7.83 -3.55 7.97
N MET A 43 -6.71 -3.11 7.40
CA MET A 43 -6.19 -3.57 6.12
C MET A 43 -4.84 -4.23 6.35
N ASP A 44 -4.62 -5.33 5.63
CA ASP A 44 -3.33 -6.03 5.57
C ASP A 44 -2.26 -5.09 4.99
N ILE A 45 -1.08 -5.09 5.60
CA ILE A 45 0.11 -4.35 5.16
C ILE A 45 1.13 -5.26 4.46
N HIS A 46 0.75 -6.52 4.19
CA HIS A 46 1.56 -7.55 3.55
C HIS A 46 2.81 -7.98 4.34
N ILE A 47 2.82 -7.66 5.64
CA ILE A 47 3.88 -8.08 6.58
C ILE A 47 3.29 -9.13 7.51
N THR A 48 4.00 -10.24 7.60
CA THR A 48 3.82 -11.23 8.65
C THR A 48 5.03 -11.23 9.57
N HIS A 49 4.84 -11.69 10.80
CA HIS A 49 5.93 -11.84 11.75
C HIS A 49 5.82 -13.18 12.46
N HIS A 50 6.98 -13.78 12.73
CA HIS A 50 7.06 -15.04 13.42
C HIS A 50 7.04 -14.79 14.92
N PHE A 51 6.03 -15.33 15.59
CA PHE A 51 5.94 -15.30 17.04
C PHE A 51 6.25 -16.66 17.59
N GLN A 52 7.05 -16.70 18.65
CA GLN A 52 7.18 -17.89 19.46
C GLN A 52 5.98 -17.95 20.42
N ILE A 53 5.22 -19.02 20.31
CA ILE A 53 3.87 -19.20 20.82
C ILE A 53 3.83 -20.64 21.37
N ASP A 54 3.80 -20.83 22.69
CA ASP A 54 3.85 -22.14 23.38
C ASP A 54 4.96 -23.13 22.91
N ASN A 55 6.12 -22.59 22.52
CA ASN A 55 7.28 -23.30 21.91
C ASN A 55 7.16 -23.64 20.41
N ASP A 56 6.04 -23.32 19.77
CA ASP A 56 5.90 -23.36 18.32
C ASP A 56 6.12 -21.96 17.72
N TRP A 57 6.49 -21.92 16.44
CA TRP A 57 6.64 -20.67 15.69
C TRP A 57 5.47 -20.51 14.74
N GLU A 58 4.67 -19.47 14.95
CA GLU A 58 3.54 -19.14 14.07
C GLU A 58 3.80 -17.84 13.30
N GLU A 59 3.38 -17.81 12.03
CA GLU A 59 3.48 -16.64 11.16
C GLU A 59 2.13 -15.91 11.15
N LEU A 60 2.09 -14.70 11.71
CA LEU A 60 0.86 -13.95 11.93
C LEU A 60 0.87 -12.60 11.19
N PRO A 61 -0.27 -12.12 10.64
CA PRO A 61 -0.39 -10.79 10.05
C PRO A 61 -0.33 -9.69 11.12
N VAL A 62 0.23 -8.54 10.76
CA VAL A 62 0.64 -7.52 11.74
C VAL A 62 -0.39 -6.39 11.88
N HIS A 63 -0.71 -6.04 13.13
CA HIS A 63 -1.58 -4.92 13.52
C HIS A 63 -0.88 -3.97 14.53
N LYS A 64 -1.40 -2.74 14.75
CA LYS A 64 -0.69 -1.65 15.50
C LYS A 64 -0.25 -1.96 16.93
N VAL A 65 -1.04 -2.73 17.65
CA VAL A 65 -0.65 -3.32 18.93
C VAL A 65 -0.94 -4.79 18.77
N LEU A 66 0.11 -5.60 18.87
CA LEU A 66 -0.01 -7.01 18.60
C LEU A 66 0.28 -7.77 19.88
N ILE A 67 -0.66 -8.63 20.22
CA ILE A 67 -0.58 -9.46 21.41
C ILE A 67 -0.69 -10.90 20.93
N PRO A 68 0.45 -11.58 20.74
CA PRO A 68 0.51 -12.94 20.19
C PRO A 68 -0.41 -13.91 20.93
N ALA A 69 -0.53 -13.76 22.25
CA ALA A 69 -1.39 -14.60 23.08
C ALA A 69 -2.89 -14.59 22.68
N LEU A 70 -3.38 -13.55 22.00
CA LEU A 70 -4.76 -13.50 21.51
C LEU A 70 -5.06 -14.56 20.43
N TYR A 71 -4.04 -15.01 19.70
CA TYR A 71 -4.20 -15.99 18.61
C TYR A 71 -4.42 -17.42 19.15
N HIS A 72 -3.86 -17.75 20.33
CA HIS A 72 -4.09 -19.03 21.01
C HIS A 72 -5.55 -19.30 21.37
N LEU A 73 -6.35 -18.25 21.57
CA LEU A 73 -7.74 -18.37 21.99
C LEU A 73 -8.70 -18.66 20.83
N GLY A 74 -8.19 -18.99 19.63
CA GLY A 74 -8.99 -19.28 18.45
C GLY A 74 -9.88 -18.10 18.01
N ARG A 75 -9.51 -16.89 18.42
CA ARG A 75 -10.28 -15.66 18.20
C ARG A 75 -9.47 -14.65 17.41
N LYS A 76 -10.16 -13.62 16.93
CA LYS A 76 -9.54 -12.53 16.18
C LYS A 76 -8.48 -11.83 17.04
N SER A 77 -7.43 -11.33 16.38
CA SER A 77 -6.32 -10.54 16.95
C SER A 77 -6.72 -9.22 17.61
N GLN A 78 -8.02 -8.93 17.74
CA GLN A 78 -8.57 -7.69 18.23
C GLN A 78 -9.02 -7.86 19.68
N LEU A 79 -8.57 -6.94 20.54
CA LEU A 79 -9.05 -6.85 21.92
C LEU A 79 -10.56 -6.58 21.94
N THR A 80 -11.26 -7.22 22.88
CA THR A 80 -12.65 -6.86 23.20
C THR A 80 -12.71 -5.50 23.89
N GLN A 81 -13.90 -4.93 24.07
CA GLN A 81 -14.04 -3.68 24.80
C GLN A 81 -13.64 -3.84 26.27
N GLU A 82 -13.92 -5.00 26.85
CA GLU A 82 -13.52 -5.39 28.19
C GLU A 82 -11.99 -5.46 28.30
N GLU A 83 -11.32 -6.08 27.34
CA GLU A 83 -9.86 -6.21 27.34
C GLU A 83 -9.16 -4.88 27.06
N MET A 84 -9.76 -3.99 26.26
CA MET A 84 -9.25 -2.61 26.14
C MET A 84 -9.33 -1.87 27.47
N ALA A 85 -10.39 -2.10 28.26
CA ALA A 85 -10.51 -1.53 29.59
C ALA A 85 -9.47 -2.13 30.55
N GLU A 86 -9.28 -3.45 30.52
CA GLU A 86 -8.23 -4.12 31.30
C GLU A 86 -6.84 -3.66 30.91
N PHE A 87 -6.50 -3.64 29.62
CA PHE A 87 -5.23 -3.10 29.11
C PHE A 87 -4.95 -1.71 29.67
N TYR A 88 -5.96 -0.83 29.64
CA TYR A 88 -5.81 0.53 30.15
C TYR A 88 -5.64 0.57 31.67
N GLU A 89 -6.53 -0.07 32.41
CA GLU A 89 -6.63 0.08 33.86
C GLU A 89 -5.61 -0.75 34.63
N LYS A 90 -5.20 -1.89 34.08
CA LYS A 90 -4.26 -2.84 34.68
C LYS A 90 -2.85 -2.75 34.09
N GLY A 91 -2.69 -2.35 32.82
CA GLY A 91 -1.39 -2.23 32.16
C GLY A 91 -0.92 -0.77 31.98
N LEU A 92 -1.52 -0.06 31.01
CA LEU A 92 -1.04 1.24 30.54
C LEU A 92 -1.06 2.32 31.62
N ARG A 93 -2.19 2.51 32.31
CA ARG A 93 -2.32 3.58 33.30
C ARG A 93 -1.42 3.33 34.51
N PRO A 94 -1.35 2.12 35.11
CA PRO A 94 -0.41 1.86 36.19
C PRO A 94 1.06 2.03 35.76
N ALA A 95 1.42 1.65 34.54
CA ALA A 95 2.76 1.91 34.00
C ALA A 95 3.08 3.42 33.93
N VAL A 96 2.13 4.23 33.46
CA VAL A 96 2.26 5.70 33.46
C VAL A 96 2.38 6.25 34.90
N VAL A 97 1.64 5.71 35.86
CA VAL A 97 1.73 6.11 37.28
C VAL A 97 3.10 5.76 37.85
N ALA A 98 3.64 4.58 37.55
CA ALA A 98 4.95 4.13 38.02
C ALA A 98 6.09 4.96 37.43
N LEU A 99 6.09 5.17 36.11
CA LEU A 99 7.17 5.84 35.39
C LEU A 99 7.08 7.37 35.48
N THR A 100 5.86 7.92 35.49
CA THR A 100 5.61 9.37 35.45
C THR A 100 4.51 9.83 36.42
N PRO A 101 4.69 9.66 37.76
CA PRO A 101 3.63 9.90 38.74
C PRO A 101 2.95 11.26 38.61
N ALA A 102 3.72 12.33 38.40
CA ALA A 102 3.20 13.68 38.25
C ALA A 102 2.35 13.88 36.98
N GLN A 103 2.68 13.21 35.87
CA GLN A 103 1.93 13.32 34.62
C GLN A 103 0.64 12.51 34.68
N SER A 104 0.63 11.39 35.41
CA SER A 104 -0.52 10.49 35.56
C SER A 104 -1.78 11.20 36.11
N ALA A 105 -1.62 12.28 36.87
CA ALA A 105 -2.74 13.10 37.37
C ALA A 105 -3.61 13.70 36.25
N LYS A 106 -3.07 13.82 35.03
CA LYS A 106 -3.79 14.34 33.86
C LYS A 106 -4.44 13.24 33.02
N TRP A 107 -4.24 11.97 33.37
CA TRP A 107 -4.80 10.83 32.66
C TRP A 107 -6.19 10.48 33.19
N PRO A 108 -7.10 10.00 32.33
CA PRO A 108 -8.40 9.49 32.77
C PRO A 108 -8.24 8.44 33.88
N PRO A 109 -9.09 8.44 34.92
CA PRO A 109 -8.97 7.44 35.99
C PRO A 109 -9.32 6.03 35.52
N THR A 110 -10.22 5.90 34.54
CA THR A 110 -10.71 4.62 33.99
C THR A 110 -10.89 4.74 32.47
N TYR A 111 -10.93 3.60 31.78
CA TYR A 111 -11.20 3.55 30.34
C TYR A 111 -12.59 4.13 30.04
N GLN A 112 -13.57 3.78 30.87
CA GLN A 112 -14.93 4.27 30.72
C GLN A 112 -15.04 5.79 30.90
N ALA A 113 -14.23 6.40 31.78
CA ALA A 113 -14.19 7.85 31.93
C ALA A 113 -13.66 8.54 30.67
N GLU A 114 -12.65 7.97 30.01
CA GLU A 114 -12.17 8.48 28.72
C GLU A 114 -13.22 8.34 27.62
N MET A 115 -13.88 7.17 27.54
CA MET A 115 -14.91 6.94 26.53
C MET A 115 -16.12 7.86 26.71
N TRP A 116 -16.53 8.12 27.96
CA TRP A 116 -17.59 9.08 28.26
C TRP A 116 -17.17 10.51 27.86
N ARG A 117 -15.95 10.94 28.22
CA ARG A 117 -15.41 12.25 27.86
C ARG A 117 -15.27 12.43 26.34
N ALA A 118 -14.83 11.39 25.64
CA ALA A 118 -14.55 11.43 24.22
C ALA A 118 -15.82 11.44 23.36
N ARG A 119 -16.95 10.91 23.87
CA ARG A 119 -18.18 10.76 23.09
C ARG A 119 -18.92 12.10 22.98
N GLY A 120 -18.96 12.66 21.78
CA GLY A 120 -19.74 13.85 21.46
C GLY A 120 -21.24 13.57 21.33
N HIS A 121 -22.03 14.63 21.23
CA HIS A 121 -23.51 14.61 21.11
C HIS A 121 -24.01 13.77 19.92
N THR A 122 -23.22 13.67 18.86
CA THR A 122 -23.51 12.91 17.63
C THR A 122 -23.05 11.45 17.70
N GLY A 123 -22.44 11.04 18.82
CA GLY A 123 -21.82 9.72 18.98
C GLY A 123 -20.39 9.62 18.41
N GLN A 124 -19.89 10.67 17.74
CA GLN A 124 -18.49 10.71 17.28
C GLN A 124 -17.52 10.78 18.47
N LEU A 125 -16.41 10.05 18.37
CA LEU A 125 -15.37 10.00 19.41
C LEU A 125 -14.28 11.03 19.12
N ALA A 126 -14.03 11.90 20.09
CA ALA A 126 -12.92 12.86 20.14
C ALA A 126 -11.94 12.44 21.25
N LEU A 127 -11.09 11.46 20.92
CA LEU A 127 -10.08 10.90 21.83
C LEU A 127 -8.94 11.90 22.06
N GLY A 128 -8.56 12.08 23.32
CA GLY A 128 -7.48 12.98 23.72
C GLY A 128 -6.16 12.22 23.81
N SER A 129 -5.06 12.81 23.37
CA SER A 129 -3.72 12.26 23.60
C SER A 129 -3.08 12.83 24.86
N LYS A 130 -2.08 12.12 25.36
CA LYS A 130 -1.19 12.53 26.45
C LYS A 130 0.24 12.35 25.99
N VAL A 131 1.08 13.34 26.27
CA VAL A 131 2.50 13.27 25.92
C VAL A 131 3.23 12.48 27.00
N VAL A 132 4.01 11.48 26.58
CA VAL A 132 4.96 10.73 27.40
C VAL A 132 6.37 11.16 26.99
N SER A 133 7.23 11.38 27.99
CA SER A 133 8.60 11.86 27.75
C SER A 133 9.50 10.76 27.18
N THR A 134 10.53 11.18 26.45
CA THR A 134 11.60 10.30 25.93
C THR A 134 12.24 9.42 27.01
N TRP A 135 12.42 9.96 28.22
CA TRP A 135 13.05 9.24 29.33
C TRP A 135 12.24 8.03 29.84
N SER A 136 10.93 8.05 29.66
CA SER A 136 10.03 7.02 30.18
C SER A 136 9.58 6.04 29.10
N ILE A 137 9.63 6.43 27.83
CA ILE A 137 9.03 5.65 26.75
C ILE A 137 9.73 4.32 26.51
N GLY A 138 11.07 4.28 26.64
CA GLY A 138 11.85 3.05 26.50
C GLY A 138 11.53 2.00 27.58
N LEU A 139 11.05 2.43 28.76
CA LEU A 139 10.67 1.53 29.86
C LEU A 139 9.19 1.16 29.85
N MET A 140 8.39 1.82 29.02
CA MET A 140 6.93 1.69 29.04
C MET A 140 6.47 0.28 28.63
N GLY A 141 7.12 -0.32 27.63
CA GLY A 141 6.75 -1.64 27.13
C GLY A 141 6.92 -2.73 28.19
N ASP A 142 8.09 -2.79 28.81
CA ASP A 142 8.41 -3.73 29.88
C ASP A 142 7.50 -3.56 31.09
N GLU A 143 7.25 -2.30 31.49
CA GLU A 143 6.40 -2.04 32.64
C GLU A 143 4.95 -2.45 32.39
N ILE A 144 4.41 -2.22 31.19
CA ILE A 144 3.08 -2.71 30.82
C ILE A 144 3.03 -4.24 30.88
N ARG A 145 4.00 -4.93 30.28
CA ARG A 145 4.05 -6.41 30.31
C ARG A 145 4.08 -6.95 31.74
N ARG A 146 4.98 -6.43 32.57
CA ARG A 146 5.12 -6.81 33.98
C ARG A 146 3.79 -6.67 34.74
N LEU A 147 3.09 -5.55 34.54
CA LEU A 147 1.82 -5.28 35.21
C LEU A 147 0.67 -6.18 34.72
N LEU A 148 0.60 -6.45 33.42
CA LEU A 148 -0.39 -7.39 32.88
C LEU A 148 -0.16 -8.81 33.41
N GLU A 149 1.10 -9.23 33.54
CA GLU A 149 1.49 -10.52 34.13
C GLU A 149 1.12 -10.60 35.63
N GLU A 150 1.41 -9.56 36.42
CA GLU A 150 1.06 -9.50 37.85
C GLU A 150 -0.46 -9.56 38.10
N GLU A 151 -1.25 -9.03 37.17
CA GLU A 151 -2.71 -9.07 37.21
C GLU A 151 -3.29 -10.40 36.67
N GLY A 152 -2.43 -11.34 36.24
CA GLY A 152 -2.83 -12.64 35.72
C GLY A 152 -3.58 -12.56 34.40
N LEU A 153 -3.24 -11.58 33.54
CA LEU A 153 -3.86 -11.42 32.23
C LEU A 153 -3.07 -12.18 31.17
N ASP A 154 -3.31 -13.49 31.08
CA ASP A 154 -2.65 -14.39 30.12
C ASP A 154 -2.75 -13.88 28.67
N TRP A 155 -3.87 -13.23 28.31
CA TRP A 155 -4.05 -12.68 26.97
C TRP A 155 -3.06 -11.57 26.62
N GLY A 156 -2.40 -10.95 27.61
CA GLY A 156 -1.41 -9.88 27.47
C GLY A 156 0.02 -10.38 27.23
N GLU A 157 0.25 -11.69 27.30
CA GLU A 157 1.58 -12.29 27.16
C GLU A 157 2.18 -12.04 25.76
N GLY A 158 3.48 -11.75 25.74
CA GLY A 158 4.23 -11.52 24.50
C GLY A 158 3.88 -10.21 23.79
N LEU A 159 3.23 -9.24 24.45
CA LEU A 159 2.91 -7.93 23.89
C LEU A 159 4.12 -7.32 23.15
N VAL A 160 3.93 -6.98 21.87
CA VAL A 160 4.90 -6.24 21.04
C VAL A 160 4.30 -4.95 20.49
N PHE A 161 5.16 -4.04 20.08
CA PHE A 161 4.79 -2.74 19.52
C PHE A 161 5.06 -2.70 18.01
N LEU A 162 4.03 -2.34 17.25
CA LEU A 162 4.22 -1.95 15.86
C LEU A 162 4.54 -0.45 15.80
N HIS A 163 5.69 -0.17 15.22
CA HIS A 163 6.15 1.15 14.85
C HIS A 163 5.73 1.41 13.42
N GLU A 164 4.91 2.42 13.19
CA GLU A 164 4.53 2.81 11.84
C GLU A 164 4.83 4.29 11.64
N ILE A 165 5.60 4.59 10.60
CA ILE A 165 5.87 5.97 10.19
C ILE A 165 4.94 6.32 9.04
N GLN A 166 3.88 7.08 9.36
CA GLN A 166 2.87 7.51 8.41
C GLN A 166 3.16 8.91 7.84
N GLY A 167 2.62 9.20 6.66
CA GLY A 167 2.65 10.55 6.08
C GLY A 167 3.99 10.97 5.46
N VAL A 168 4.98 10.09 5.42
CA VAL A 168 6.32 10.35 4.87
C VAL A 168 6.46 10.00 3.39
N LYS A 169 5.35 9.91 2.66
CA LYS A 169 5.37 9.65 1.22
C LYS A 169 6.16 10.75 0.52
N HIS A 170 7.22 10.37 -0.21
CA HIS A 170 8.18 11.28 -0.84
C HIS A 170 9.01 12.13 0.15
N GLY A 171 9.14 11.68 1.40
CA GLY A 171 9.93 12.38 2.44
C GLY A 171 11.43 12.39 2.16
N SER A 172 11.94 11.42 1.39
CA SER A 172 13.34 11.33 1.00
C SER A 172 13.50 11.01 -0.49
N ARG A 173 14.60 11.50 -1.07
CA ARG A 173 15.00 11.26 -2.46
C ARG A 173 16.51 11.18 -2.55
N HIS A 174 17.02 10.27 -3.35
CA HIS A 174 18.46 10.16 -3.59
C HIS A 174 18.74 9.59 -4.98
N SER A 175 19.99 9.66 -5.43
CA SER A 175 20.41 9.00 -6.69
C SER A 175 20.47 7.48 -6.51
N ILE A 176 20.44 6.74 -7.61
CA ILE A 176 20.52 5.26 -7.65
C ILE A 176 21.91 4.69 -7.29
N GLU A 177 22.74 5.47 -6.61
CA GLU A 177 24.08 5.12 -6.15
C GLU A 177 24.03 4.66 -4.69
N ALA A 178 24.80 3.63 -4.35
CA ALA A 178 24.81 3.03 -3.00
C ALA A 178 25.15 4.05 -1.90
N ASN A 179 26.14 4.92 -2.13
CA ASN A 179 26.51 5.95 -1.16
C ASN A 179 25.37 6.95 -0.90
N ALA A 180 24.62 7.32 -1.94
CA ALA A 180 23.48 8.22 -1.80
C ALA A 180 22.33 7.53 -1.05
N ALA A 181 22.09 6.26 -1.33
CA ALA A 181 21.10 5.44 -0.61
C ALA A 181 21.44 5.34 0.89
N ASN A 182 22.69 5.00 1.24
CA ASN A 182 23.15 4.91 2.63
C ASN A 182 23.01 6.26 3.36
N CYS A 183 23.54 7.35 2.80
CA CYS A 183 23.44 8.67 3.42
C CYS A 183 21.98 9.08 3.69
N THR A 184 21.11 8.90 2.69
CA THR A 184 19.69 9.28 2.82
C THR A 184 18.94 8.36 3.78
N LEU A 185 19.29 7.07 3.89
CA LEU A 185 18.74 6.18 4.91
C LEU A 185 19.12 6.65 6.32
N MET A 186 20.40 6.98 6.54
CA MET A 186 20.90 7.46 7.83
C MET A 186 20.28 8.80 8.24
N GLU A 187 20.19 9.75 7.30
CA GLU A 187 19.49 11.03 7.52
C GLU A 187 18.03 10.78 7.88
N TRP A 188 17.34 9.93 7.11
CA TRP A 188 15.94 9.62 7.37
C TRP A 188 15.73 8.98 8.75
N LEU A 189 16.58 8.05 9.16
CA LEU A 189 16.49 7.42 10.49
C LEU A 189 16.68 8.45 11.59
N SER A 190 17.68 9.32 11.44
CA SER A 190 17.94 10.41 12.37
C SER A 190 16.76 11.40 12.47
N GLU A 191 16.14 11.77 11.35
CA GLU A 191 14.97 12.67 11.33
C GLU A 191 13.76 12.11 12.08
N HIS A 192 13.65 10.79 12.14
CA HIS A 192 12.55 10.09 12.81
C HIS A 192 12.92 9.61 14.22
N ASN A 193 14.08 10.03 14.75
CA ASN A 193 14.59 9.65 16.07
C ASN A 193 14.69 8.11 16.22
N LEU A 194 15.19 7.45 15.19
CA LEU A 194 15.42 6.01 15.16
C LEU A 194 16.92 5.72 15.08
N GLN A 195 17.37 4.69 15.77
CA GLN A 195 18.76 4.22 15.72
C GLN A 195 18.82 2.84 15.05
N GLN A 196 19.59 2.75 13.97
CA GLN A 196 19.69 1.50 13.18
C GLN A 196 20.12 0.30 14.02
N GLY A 197 21.11 0.47 14.91
CA GLY A 197 21.59 -0.62 15.76
C GLY A 197 20.50 -1.20 16.66
N GLU A 198 19.71 -0.35 17.33
CA GLU A 198 18.59 -0.79 18.18
C GLU A 198 17.50 -1.49 17.35
N MET A 199 17.25 -1.02 16.12
CA MET A 199 16.26 -1.61 15.22
C MET A 199 16.67 -3.00 14.72
N GLU A 200 17.96 -3.21 14.46
CA GLU A 200 18.51 -4.50 14.02
C GLU A 200 18.61 -5.50 15.17
N GLU A 201 18.85 -5.03 16.40
CA GLU A 201 18.91 -5.86 17.61
C GLU A 201 17.53 -6.28 18.10
N ASP A 202 16.53 -5.39 18.07
CA ASP A 202 15.24 -5.58 18.75
C ASP A 202 14.04 -5.60 17.79
N GLY A 203 14.17 -6.19 16.61
CA GLY A 203 12.98 -6.39 15.77
C GLY A 203 13.17 -6.75 14.31
N SER A 204 12.05 -6.74 13.60
CA SER A 204 12.01 -6.82 12.14
C SER A 204 11.45 -5.53 11.59
N TRP A 205 12.28 -4.80 10.84
CA TRP A 205 11.93 -3.52 10.25
C TRP A 205 11.88 -3.63 8.74
N TYR A 206 10.78 -3.13 8.19
CA TYR A 206 10.47 -3.16 6.78
C TYR A 206 10.38 -1.75 6.23
N ILE A 207 10.77 -1.62 4.97
CA ILE A 207 10.84 -0.36 4.27
C ILE A 207 10.48 -0.56 2.82
N ASP A 208 9.64 0.32 2.27
CA ASP A 208 9.46 0.37 0.83
C ASP A 208 10.53 1.27 0.21
N VAL A 209 11.28 0.69 -0.71
CA VAL A 209 12.25 1.36 -1.56
C VAL A 209 11.65 1.43 -2.95
N SER A 210 11.70 2.58 -3.59
CA SER A 210 11.07 2.77 -4.89
C SER A 210 11.92 3.61 -5.81
N ILE A 211 11.74 3.41 -7.11
CA ILE A 211 12.37 4.19 -8.16
C ILE A 211 11.30 4.69 -9.13
N GLU A 212 11.45 5.94 -9.56
CA GLU A 212 10.60 6.54 -10.57
C GLU A 212 11.38 6.71 -11.89
N PHE A 213 10.76 6.29 -12.98
CA PHE A 213 11.29 6.44 -14.33
C PHE A 213 10.56 7.58 -15.01
N ALA A 214 11.34 8.52 -15.55
CA ALA A 214 10.85 9.67 -16.29
C ALA A 214 11.38 9.66 -17.72
N SER A 215 10.56 10.16 -18.66
CA SER A 215 10.99 10.41 -20.03
C SER A 215 11.62 11.79 -20.13
N SER A 216 12.81 11.89 -20.73
CA SER A 216 13.44 13.17 -21.09
C SER A 216 12.60 14.02 -22.04
N GLU A 217 11.69 13.37 -22.77
CA GLU A 217 10.80 14.01 -23.75
C GLU A 217 9.43 14.33 -23.15
N CYS A 218 9.28 14.22 -21.82
CA CYS A 218 8.02 14.38 -21.10
C CYS A 218 6.88 13.51 -21.67
N GLN A 219 7.24 12.31 -22.16
CA GLN A 219 6.28 11.28 -22.55
C GLN A 219 5.76 10.53 -21.33
N CYS A 220 4.55 9.98 -21.45
CA CYS A 220 4.00 9.10 -20.43
C CYS A 220 4.61 7.72 -20.54
N LEU A 221 5.11 7.19 -19.43
CA LEU A 221 5.68 5.84 -19.39
C LEU A 221 4.70 4.86 -18.77
N ALA A 222 4.69 3.64 -19.28
CA ALA A 222 3.96 2.52 -18.69
C ALA A 222 4.75 1.22 -18.80
N TRP A 223 4.40 0.27 -17.95
CA TRP A 223 5.02 -1.05 -17.87
C TRP A 223 4.48 -1.97 -18.95
N ARG A 224 5.37 -2.72 -19.61
CA ARG A 224 4.98 -3.82 -20.48
C ARG A 224 4.69 -5.07 -19.66
N THR A 225 3.52 -5.66 -19.86
CA THR A 225 3.09 -6.88 -19.14
C THR A 225 4.07 -8.03 -19.33
N ASP A 226 4.57 -8.22 -20.56
CA ASP A 226 5.50 -9.30 -20.91
C ASP A 226 6.89 -9.16 -20.27
N SER A 227 7.20 -8.00 -19.70
CA SER A 227 8.48 -7.71 -19.07
C SER A 227 8.49 -7.97 -17.57
N HIS A 228 7.33 -8.27 -16.96
CA HIS A 228 7.22 -8.45 -15.51
C HIS A 228 8.12 -9.57 -14.97
N CYS A 229 8.25 -10.70 -15.70
CA CYS A 229 9.13 -11.79 -15.29
C CYS A 229 10.60 -11.35 -15.27
N HIS A 230 11.06 -10.63 -16.29
CA HIS A 230 12.44 -10.13 -16.38
C HIS A 230 12.75 -9.09 -15.31
N ILE A 231 11.78 -8.22 -14.98
CA ILE A 231 11.90 -7.30 -13.86
C ILE A 231 12.08 -8.09 -12.56
N LEU A 232 11.27 -9.12 -12.34
CA LEU A 232 11.31 -9.93 -11.13
C LEU A 232 12.64 -10.67 -10.99
N GLU A 233 13.11 -11.30 -12.07
CA GLU A 233 14.40 -11.98 -12.15
C GLU A 233 15.55 -11.05 -11.74
N LEU A 234 15.58 -9.83 -12.26
CA LEU A 234 16.69 -8.90 -12.04
C LEU A 234 16.61 -8.15 -10.71
N VAL A 235 15.42 -7.74 -10.29
CA VAL A 235 15.22 -6.96 -9.06
C VAL A 235 15.26 -7.85 -7.83
N ILE A 236 14.60 -9.02 -7.87
CA ILE A 236 14.55 -9.95 -6.74
C ILE A 236 15.75 -10.92 -6.76
N ARG A 237 16.38 -11.11 -7.92
CA ARG A 237 17.53 -12.03 -8.13
C ARG A 237 17.15 -13.48 -7.86
N ILE A 238 16.16 -13.94 -8.60
CA ILE A 238 15.65 -15.33 -8.62
C ILE A 238 15.84 -15.95 -10.01
N GLU A 239 15.74 -17.27 -10.13
CA GLU A 239 15.80 -17.93 -11.44
C GLU A 239 14.63 -17.51 -12.35
N GLU A 240 14.90 -17.41 -13.65
CA GLU A 240 13.91 -17.07 -14.68
C GLU A 240 12.67 -17.97 -14.61
N THR A 241 12.85 -19.27 -14.40
CA THR A 241 11.76 -20.25 -14.27
C THR A 241 10.82 -19.90 -13.11
N CYS A 242 11.37 -19.50 -11.96
CA CYS A 242 10.60 -19.02 -10.82
C CYS A 242 9.89 -17.70 -11.14
N ALA A 243 10.59 -16.78 -11.82
CA ALA A 243 10.01 -15.50 -12.19
C ALA A 243 8.80 -15.65 -13.11
N VAL A 244 8.93 -16.47 -14.17
CA VAL A 244 7.84 -16.82 -15.09
C VAL A 244 6.67 -17.48 -14.36
N ALA A 245 6.94 -18.41 -13.44
CA ALA A 245 5.90 -19.07 -12.67
C ALA A 245 5.14 -18.10 -11.76
N ILE A 246 5.83 -17.14 -11.13
CA ILE A 246 5.20 -16.13 -10.27
C ILE A 246 4.33 -15.20 -11.10
N THR A 247 4.83 -14.71 -12.24
CA THR A 247 4.10 -13.74 -13.09
C THR A 247 3.08 -14.40 -14.03
N HIS A 248 2.82 -15.69 -13.86
CA HIS A 248 1.76 -16.37 -14.60
C HIS A 248 0.38 -15.82 -14.17
N PRO A 249 -0.57 -15.58 -15.09
CA PRO A 249 -1.87 -15.00 -14.74
C PRO A 249 -2.68 -15.77 -13.70
N SER A 250 -2.47 -17.09 -13.59
CA SER A 250 -3.14 -17.94 -12.60
C SER A 250 -2.42 -18.01 -11.24
N SER A 251 -1.30 -17.33 -11.09
CA SER A 251 -0.52 -17.34 -9.86
C SER A 251 -1.22 -16.48 -8.80
N SER A 252 -1.49 -17.06 -7.64
CA SER A 252 -2.04 -16.31 -6.49
C SER A 252 -1.08 -15.24 -5.95
N LYS A 253 0.19 -15.28 -6.34
CA LYS A 253 1.23 -14.32 -5.95
C LYS A 253 1.28 -13.10 -6.85
N TYR A 254 0.52 -13.07 -7.95
CA TYR A 254 0.59 -12.05 -8.98
C TYR A 254 -0.79 -11.46 -9.24
N THR A 255 -0.94 -10.18 -8.89
CA THR A 255 -2.10 -9.40 -9.29
C THR A 255 -1.73 -8.53 -10.46
N TRP A 256 -2.48 -8.69 -11.54
CA TRP A 256 -2.30 -7.96 -12.76
C TRP A 256 -3.17 -6.69 -12.78
N ASP A 257 -2.54 -5.52 -12.86
CA ASP A 257 -3.19 -4.22 -12.80
C ASP A 257 -3.19 -3.56 -14.19
N MET A 258 -4.13 -3.99 -15.04
CA MET A 258 -4.31 -3.47 -16.40
C MET A 258 -4.45 -1.94 -16.41
N VAL A 259 -3.68 -1.29 -17.28
CA VAL A 259 -3.85 0.13 -17.58
C VAL A 259 -4.81 0.25 -18.75
N SER A 260 -5.98 0.85 -18.53
CA SER A 260 -6.99 1.05 -19.60
C SER A 260 -7.40 -0.19 -20.38
N TYR A 261 -7.45 -1.34 -19.71
CA TYR A 261 -7.79 -2.62 -20.35
C TYR A 261 -6.84 -3.00 -21.49
N LEU A 262 -5.64 -2.40 -21.58
CA LEU A 262 -4.61 -2.79 -22.51
C LEU A 262 -3.87 -4.01 -21.93
N PRO A 263 -4.04 -5.22 -22.48
CA PRO A 263 -3.48 -6.41 -21.85
C PRO A 263 -1.95 -6.46 -21.92
N SER A 264 -1.35 -5.74 -22.86
CA SER A 264 0.11 -5.66 -23.00
C SER A 264 0.72 -4.53 -22.17
N VAL A 265 -0.10 -3.72 -21.49
CA VAL A 265 0.34 -2.57 -20.69
C VAL A 265 -0.31 -2.59 -19.32
N SER A 266 0.48 -2.89 -18.31
CA SER A 266 -0.07 -3.09 -16.98
C SER A 266 0.96 -2.87 -15.91
N GLY A 267 0.53 -2.34 -14.78
CA GLY A 267 1.24 -2.55 -13.53
C GLY A 267 1.02 -3.96 -13.00
N CYS A 268 1.60 -4.25 -11.85
CA CYS A 268 1.31 -5.45 -11.10
C CYS A 268 1.60 -5.28 -9.62
N ARG A 269 1.08 -6.20 -8.82
CA ARG A 269 1.42 -6.40 -7.41
C ARG A 269 1.85 -7.83 -7.23
N ILE A 270 2.99 -8.03 -6.59
CA ILE A 270 3.59 -9.34 -6.37
C ILE A 270 3.90 -9.50 -4.89
N SER A 271 3.40 -10.59 -4.31
CA SER A 271 3.75 -11.02 -2.95
C SER A 271 4.48 -12.36 -3.07
N PRO A 272 5.82 -12.37 -3.20
CA PRO A 272 6.56 -13.61 -3.39
C PRO A 272 6.38 -14.54 -2.18
N GLY A 273 6.30 -15.84 -2.44
CA GLY A 273 6.33 -16.83 -1.36
C GLY A 273 7.72 -16.91 -0.73
N VAL A 274 7.81 -17.45 0.48
CA VAL A 274 9.05 -17.51 1.30
C VAL A 274 10.27 -18.00 0.50
N THR A 275 10.13 -19.05 -0.31
CA THR A 275 11.23 -19.62 -1.11
C THR A 275 11.60 -18.81 -2.35
N THR A 276 10.84 -17.78 -2.68
CA THR A 276 10.95 -16.97 -3.91
C THR A 276 11.18 -15.48 -3.65
N ARG A 277 11.55 -15.11 -2.42
CA ARG A 277 11.85 -13.71 -2.03
C ARG A 277 13.25 -13.24 -2.47
N GLY A 278 14.05 -14.14 -3.02
CA GLY A 278 15.40 -13.88 -3.53
C GLY A 278 16.37 -13.32 -2.50
N VAL A 279 17.44 -12.68 -2.97
CA VAL A 279 18.58 -12.32 -2.12
C VAL A 279 18.33 -11.14 -1.20
N TYR A 280 17.35 -10.29 -1.54
CA TYR A 280 16.96 -9.12 -0.76
C TYR A 280 15.75 -9.38 0.15
N ASN A 281 15.28 -10.64 0.19
CA ASN A 281 14.09 -11.04 0.93
C ASN A 281 12.89 -10.11 0.64
N VAL A 282 12.55 -9.91 -0.64
CA VAL A 282 11.48 -9.00 -1.07
C VAL A 282 10.11 -9.56 -0.66
N TRP A 283 9.38 -8.81 0.16
CA TRP A 283 8.08 -9.19 0.69
C TRP A 283 6.92 -8.80 -0.22
N TYR A 284 7.07 -7.65 -0.85
CA TYR A 284 6.09 -7.09 -1.75
C TYR A 284 6.80 -6.32 -2.85
N LEU A 285 6.29 -6.40 -4.07
CA LEU A 285 6.74 -5.62 -5.21
C LEU A 285 5.53 -5.05 -5.92
N GLN A 286 5.61 -3.77 -6.28
CA GLN A 286 4.57 -3.11 -7.04
C GLN A 286 5.14 -2.34 -8.23
N LEU A 287 4.57 -2.61 -9.40
CA LEU A 287 4.74 -1.83 -10.62
C LEU A 287 3.48 -1.01 -10.84
N TYR A 288 3.62 0.29 -10.96
CA TYR A 288 2.48 1.17 -11.24
C TYR A 288 2.92 2.45 -11.94
N THR A 289 1.94 3.24 -12.33
CA THR A 289 2.11 4.54 -12.99
C THR A 289 1.61 5.66 -12.08
N THR A 290 2.22 6.84 -12.17
CA THR A 290 1.89 7.98 -11.29
C THR A 290 0.64 8.76 -11.70
N ASP A 291 0.01 8.39 -12.82
CA ASP A 291 -1.25 8.96 -13.30
C ASP A 291 -2.40 8.77 -12.29
N LYS A 292 -2.36 7.70 -11.48
CA LYS A 292 -3.30 7.48 -10.38
C LYS A 292 -3.34 8.64 -9.37
N LEU A 293 -2.26 9.42 -9.24
CA LEU A 293 -2.18 10.54 -8.28
C LEU A 293 -3.20 11.65 -8.58
N ILE A 294 -3.59 11.84 -9.84
CA ILE A 294 -4.49 12.93 -10.27
C ILE A 294 -5.90 12.76 -9.71
N THR A 295 -6.34 11.51 -9.59
CA THR A 295 -7.68 11.16 -9.07
C THR A 295 -7.63 10.50 -7.70
N TYR A 296 -6.45 10.40 -7.08
CA TYR A 296 -6.27 9.79 -5.77
C TYR A 296 -7.03 10.59 -4.69
N GLN A 297 -8.01 9.93 -4.08
CA GLN A 297 -8.76 10.47 -2.96
C GLN A 297 -9.22 9.32 -2.06
N PRO A 298 -8.37 8.85 -1.14
CA PRO A 298 -8.72 7.76 -0.24
C PRO A 298 -9.91 8.16 0.65
N LYS A 299 -10.99 7.38 0.57
CA LYS A 299 -12.18 7.53 1.40
C LYS A 299 -12.83 6.16 1.62
N GLY A 300 -12.61 5.61 2.81
CA GLY A 300 -12.99 4.23 3.12
C GLY A 300 -12.21 3.27 2.22
N TYR A 301 -12.91 2.34 1.57
CA TYR A 301 -12.31 1.35 0.67
C TYR A 301 -11.99 1.87 -0.74
N HIS A 302 -12.34 3.12 -1.06
CA HIS A 302 -12.06 3.71 -2.35
C HIS A 302 -10.79 4.54 -2.30
N CYS A 303 -9.84 4.27 -3.20
CA CYS A 303 -8.59 5.02 -3.29
C CYS A 303 -8.64 6.16 -4.33
N GLY A 304 -9.57 6.10 -5.29
CA GLY A 304 -9.79 7.13 -6.30
C GLY A 304 -11.09 7.91 -6.11
N LYS A 305 -11.27 8.96 -6.94
CA LYS A 305 -12.55 9.65 -7.11
C LYS A 305 -13.65 8.66 -7.52
N PHE A 306 -14.71 8.57 -6.72
CA PHE A 306 -15.87 7.74 -7.01
C PHE A 306 -17.18 8.51 -6.80
N ILE A 307 -18.25 8.00 -7.40
CA ILE A 307 -19.62 8.45 -7.17
C ILE A 307 -20.47 7.23 -6.84
N THR A 308 -21.36 7.36 -5.85
CA THR A 308 -22.24 6.27 -5.43
C THR A 308 -23.56 6.25 -6.21
N PRO A 309 -24.26 5.11 -6.32
CA PRO A 309 -25.59 5.05 -6.95
C PRO A 309 -26.59 6.04 -6.32
N ILE A 310 -26.56 6.21 -5.00
CA ILE A 310 -27.43 7.16 -4.30
C ILE A 310 -27.12 8.62 -4.68
N GLU A 311 -25.87 8.94 -4.98
CA GLU A 311 -25.47 10.27 -5.45
C GLU A 311 -25.88 10.52 -6.90
N ILE A 312 -25.80 9.49 -7.75
CA ILE A 312 -26.33 9.53 -9.11
C ILE A 312 -27.84 9.79 -9.08
N LEU A 313 -28.59 9.04 -8.26
CA LEU A 313 -30.03 9.23 -8.10
C LEU A 313 -30.41 10.61 -7.53
N ARG A 314 -29.47 11.27 -6.83
CA ARG A 314 -29.61 12.65 -6.34
C ARG A 314 -29.16 13.71 -7.36
N GLY A 315 -28.90 13.32 -8.61
CA GLY A 315 -28.53 14.24 -9.69
C GLY A 315 -27.09 14.76 -9.64
N LYS A 316 -26.18 14.07 -8.93
CA LYS A 316 -24.76 14.47 -8.87
C LYS A 316 -23.91 13.95 -10.05
N SER A 317 -24.47 13.16 -10.96
CA SER A 317 -23.74 12.53 -12.07
C SER A 317 -23.05 13.56 -12.96
N ASP A 318 -23.77 14.59 -13.39
CA ASP A 318 -23.32 15.47 -14.46
C ASP A 318 -22.13 16.33 -14.00
N SER A 319 -22.21 16.87 -12.79
CA SER A 319 -21.12 17.65 -12.19
C SER A 319 -19.89 16.78 -11.89
N PHE A 320 -20.09 15.54 -11.44
CA PHE A 320 -19.01 14.59 -11.22
C PHE A 320 -18.30 14.21 -12.53
N ILE A 321 -19.06 13.78 -13.54
CA ILE A 321 -18.52 13.36 -14.85
C ILE A 321 -17.83 14.54 -15.53
N LYS A 322 -18.44 15.74 -15.51
CA LYS A 322 -17.82 16.94 -16.06
C LYS A 322 -16.50 17.27 -15.36
N GLY A 323 -16.47 17.24 -14.03
CA GLY A 323 -15.24 17.49 -13.26
C GLY A 323 -14.15 16.46 -13.56
N LEU A 324 -14.51 15.18 -13.70
CA LEU A 324 -13.59 14.12 -14.08
C LEU A 324 -13.03 14.33 -15.50
N TYR A 325 -13.89 14.65 -16.47
CA TYR A 325 -13.50 14.95 -17.85
C TYR A 325 -12.56 16.16 -17.94
N GLU A 326 -12.88 17.25 -17.24
CA GLU A 326 -12.03 18.44 -17.19
C GLU A 326 -10.68 18.14 -16.55
N THR A 327 -10.66 17.34 -15.49
CA THR A 327 -9.44 16.90 -14.81
C THR A 327 -8.54 16.12 -15.77
N TYR A 328 -9.07 15.11 -16.47
CA TYR A 328 -8.28 14.32 -17.42
C TYR A 328 -7.86 15.13 -18.65
N SER A 329 -8.74 15.99 -19.17
CA SER A 329 -8.42 16.86 -20.30
C SER A 329 -7.30 17.86 -19.99
N ASN A 330 -7.29 18.41 -18.77
CA ASN A 330 -6.22 19.29 -18.32
C ASN A 330 -4.93 18.52 -18.05
N THR A 331 -5.04 17.33 -17.46
CA THR A 331 -3.91 16.43 -17.24
C THR A 331 -3.21 16.09 -18.55
N ALA A 332 -3.96 15.70 -19.58
CA ALA A 332 -3.42 15.36 -20.89
C ALA A 332 -2.54 16.45 -21.51
N LYS A 333 -2.77 17.70 -21.13
CA LYS A 333 -2.02 18.86 -21.64
C LYS A 333 -0.82 19.23 -20.76
N ASN A 334 -0.94 19.02 -19.45
CA ASN A 334 -0.03 19.61 -18.46
C ASN A 334 0.83 18.59 -17.72
N ASN A 335 0.46 17.32 -17.76
CA ASN A 335 1.09 16.26 -16.99
C ASN A 335 1.58 15.15 -17.92
N TRP A 336 2.51 14.36 -17.41
CA TRP A 336 2.90 13.08 -17.99
C TRP A 336 3.01 12.05 -16.88
N SER A 337 2.83 10.78 -17.23
CA SER A 337 2.91 9.69 -16.28
C SER A 337 4.33 9.17 -16.17
N LEU A 338 4.76 8.89 -14.94
CA LEU A 338 6.00 8.20 -14.63
C LEU A 338 5.69 6.73 -14.38
N ALA A 339 6.62 5.86 -14.74
CA ALA A 339 6.57 4.47 -14.34
C ALA A 339 7.30 4.33 -13.00
N ARG A 340 6.70 3.63 -12.05
CA ARG A 340 7.24 3.44 -10.70
C ARG A 340 7.33 1.98 -10.36
N LEU A 341 8.49 1.60 -9.83
CA LEU A 341 8.77 0.29 -9.23
C LEU A 341 9.01 0.51 -7.74
N GLU A 342 8.33 -0.25 -6.91
CA GLU A 342 8.43 -0.21 -5.46
C GLU A 342 8.62 -1.63 -4.93
N VAL A 343 9.52 -1.79 -3.97
CA VAL A 343 9.82 -3.07 -3.32
C VAL A 343 9.85 -2.87 -1.81
N GLN A 344 9.21 -3.78 -1.09
CA GLN A 344 9.28 -3.85 0.35
C GLN A 344 10.34 -4.87 0.75
N VAL A 345 11.33 -4.42 1.52
CA VAL A 345 12.46 -5.23 1.98
C VAL A 345 12.71 -5.02 3.47
N LEU A 346 13.54 -5.88 4.05
CA LEU A 346 14.11 -5.63 5.38
C LEU A 346 15.02 -4.40 5.34
N LEU A 347 15.09 -3.66 6.46
CA LEU A 347 15.86 -2.42 6.57
C LEU A 347 17.33 -2.58 6.15
N ASN A 348 17.95 -3.71 6.48
CA ASN A 348 19.34 -4.01 6.14
C ASN A 348 19.60 -4.19 4.63
N HIS A 349 18.56 -4.33 3.81
CA HIS A 349 18.65 -4.40 2.35
C HIS A 349 18.27 -3.10 1.65
N ALA A 350 17.87 -2.07 2.39
CA ALA A 350 17.33 -0.83 1.84
C ALA A 350 18.33 -0.07 0.95
N GLU A 351 19.62 -0.15 1.28
CA GLU A 351 20.69 0.53 0.55
C GLU A 351 21.24 -0.27 -0.64
N ASP A 352 20.92 -1.56 -0.70
CA ASP A 352 21.42 -2.48 -1.73
C ASP A 352 20.41 -2.75 -2.85
N VAL A 353 19.11 -2.61 -2.56
CA VAL A 353 18.05 -2.89 -3.53
C VAL A 353 17.86 -1.72 -4.50
N LEU A 354 17.38 -2.02 -5.72
CA LEU A 354 17.07 -1.02 -6.77
C LEU A 354 18.24 -0.10 -7.22
N LEU A 355 19.49 -0.51 -6.98
CA LEU A 355 20.67 0.20 -7.49
C LEU A 355 20.85 0.08 -9.02
N LEU A 356 21.68 0.96 -9.59
CA LEU A 356 21.92 1.07 -11.03
C LEU A 356 22.18 -0.28 -11.74
N GLY A 357 22.91 -1.19 -11.10
CA GLY A 357 23.22 -2.52 -11.66
C GLY A 357 21.99 -3.38 -11.98
N HIS A 358 20.89 -3.17 -11.24
CA HIS A 358 19.64 -3.92 -11.40
C HIS A 358 18.78 -3.40 -12.56
N LEU A 359 19.07 -2.19 -13.06
CA LEU A 359 18.20 -1.47 -14.01
C LEU A 359 18.70 -1.56 -15.45
N ASN A 360 19.68 -2.43 -15.68
CA ASN A 360 20.19 -2.75 -17.00
C ASN A 360 19.09 -3.43 -17.83
N GLY A 361 18.44 -2.64 -18.69
CA GLY A 361 17.35 -3.12 -19.54
C GLY A 361 16.01 -2.45 -19.29
N VAL A 362 15.91 -1.49 -18.36
CA VAL A 362 14.64 -0.81 -18.06
C VAL A 362 13.91 -0.25 -19.28
N ARG A 363 14.66 0.20 -20.29
CA ARG A 363 14.08 0.69 -21.56
C ARG A 363 13.28 -0.36 -22.30
N ASN A 364 13.63 -1.64 -22.13
CA ASN A 364 12.92 -2.74 -22.76
C ASN A 364 11.67 -3.13 -21.97
N TRP A 365 11.55 -2.70 -20.71
CA TRP A 365 10.40 -2.99 -19.84
C TRP A 365 9.29 -1.95 -19.93
N LEU A 366 9.61 -0.80 -20.52
CA LEU A 366 8.72 0.35 -20.59
C LEU A 366 8.27 0.60 -22.02
N ILE A 367 7.04 1.08 -22.14
CA ILE A 367 6.50 1.68 -23.34
C ILE A 367 6.27 3.17 -23.07
N SER A 368 6.49 4.00 -24.09
CA SER A 368 6.24 5.43 -24.01
C SER A 368 5.06 5.83 -24.88
N PHE A 369 4.27 6.78 -24.39
CA PHE A 369 3.09 7.32 -25.04
C PHE A 369 3.17 8.83 -25.10
N GLN A 370 2.57 9.41 -26.13
CA GLN A 370 2.29 10.85 -26.13
C GLN A 370 1.29 11.17 -25.00
N ARG A 371 1.44 12.36 -24.42
CA ARG A 371 0.67 12.79 -23.23
C ARG A 371 -0.83 12.78 -23.49
N GLU A 372 -1.20 13.20 -24.68
CA GLU A 372 -2.56 13.30 -25.18
C GLU A 372 -3.24 11.93 -25.31
N ALA A 373 -2.46 10.89 -25.62
CA ALA A 373 -2.95 9.51 -25.68
C ALA A 373 -3.11 8.94 -24.26
N PHE A 374 -2.09 9.09 -23.41
CA PHE A 374 -2.01 8.36 -22.15
C PHE A 374 -2.91 8.90 -21.02
N CYS A 375 -3.15 10.21 -20.93
CA CYS A 375 -3.95 10.74 -19.81
C CYS A 375 -5.45 10.46 -19.92
N LEU A 376 -5.90 9.94 -21.07
CA LEU A 376 -7.23 9.34 -21.22
C LEU A 376 -7.30 7.93 -20.64
N HIS A 377 -6.16 7.37 -20.19
CA HIS A 377 -6.01 5.97 -19.86
C HIS A 377 -5.84 5.61 -18.37
N SER A 378 -5.83 6.59 -17.47
CA SER A 378 -5.85 6.35 -16.02
C SER A 378 -7.21 5.74 -15.62
N SER A 379 -7.17 4.50 -15.13
CA SER A 379 -8.34 3.66 -14.90
C SER A 379 -9.41 4.36 -14.05
N PRO A 380 -10.68 4.41 -14.48
CA PRO A 380 -11.76 4.22 -13.53
C PRO A 380 -11.58 2.81 -12.95
N ASP A 381 -11.46 2.70 -11.63
CA ASP A 381 -11.27 1.41 -10.93
C ASP A 381 -12.23 0.32 -11.45
N LYS A 382 -11.78 -0.95 -11.38
CA LYS A 382 -12.52 -2.16 -11.79
C LYS A 382 -14.00 -2.06 -11.35
N GLY A 383 -14.89 -1.71 -12.29
CA GLY A 383 -16.31 -1.53 -11.99
C GLY A 383 -17.16 -1.18 -13.21
N ALA A 384 -18.44 -1.52 -13.15
CA ALA A 384 -19.42 -1.31 -14.23
C ALA A 384 -19.51 0.14 -14.74
N SER A 385 -19.13 1.11 -13.91
CA SER A 385 -19.07 2.53 -14.24
C SER A 385 -18.03 2.85 -15.32
N CYS A 386 -16.92 2.10 -15.39
CA CYS A 386 -15.92 2.28 -16.45
C CYS A 386 -16.46 1.86 -17.82
N LYS A 387 -17.19 0.74 -17.88
CA LYS A 387 -17.81 0.24 -19.11
C LYS A 387 -18.83 1.22 -19.65
N GLN A 388 -19.68 1.79 -18.77
CA GLN A 388 -20.66 2.79 -19.14
C GLN A 388 -20.01 4.10 -19.61
N LEU A 389 -18.94 4.55 -18.94
CA LEU A 389 -18.20 5.74 -19.34
C LEU A 389 -17.54 5.55 -20.71
N MET A 390 -16.88 4.42 -20.94
CA MET A 390 -16.24 4.10 -22.22
C MET A 390 -17.27 3.97 -23.35
N CYS A 391 -18.43 3.36 -23.09
CA CYS A 391 -19.54 3.35 -24.04
C CYS A 391 -20.12 4.74 -24.33
N ALA A 392 -19.99 5.69 -23.41
CA ALA A 392 -20.47 7.06 -23.60
C ALA A 392 -19.47 7.95 -24.36
N VAL A 393 -18.17 7.63 -24.29
CA VAL A 393 -17.08 8.50 -24.79
C VAL A 393 -16.46 7.98 -26.09
N LEU A 394 -16.41 6.66 -26.29
CA LEU A 394 -15.86 6.06 -27.51
C LEU A 394 -16.94 5.86 -28.59
N PRO A 395 -16.56 5.91 -29.88
CA PRO A 395 -17.45 5.50 -30.96
C PRO A 395 -17.94 4.08 -30.73
N LEU A 396 -19.24 3.86 -30.94
CA LEU A 396 -19.84 2.54 -30.86
C LEU A 396 -20.00 1.95 -32.27
N ALA A 397 -19.64 0.68 -32.43
CA ALA A 397 -19.84 -0.06 -33.67
C ALA A 397 -20.44 -1.44 -33.39
N GLU A 398 -21.07 -2.04 -34.40
CA GLU A 398 -21.71 -3.35 -34.26
C GLU A 398 -20.66 -4.43 -34.04
N ARG A 399 -20.83 -5.22 -32.97
CA ARG A 399 -19.81 -6.17 -32.48
C ARG A 399 -19.34 -7.17 -33.53
N ASP A 400 -20.25 -7.63 -34.38
CA ASP A 400 -19.99 -8.57 -35.48
C ASP A 400 -19.20 -7.94 -36.64
N LYS A 401 -19.05 -6.60 -36.64
CA LYS A 401 -18.34 -5.82 -37.67
C LYS A 401 -17.01 -5.24 -37.19
N VAL A 402 -16.62 -5.53 -35.95
CA VAL A 402 -15.43 -4.95 -35.32
C VAL A 402 -14.41 -6.05 -35.06
N ASP A 403 -13.18 -5.82 -35.53
CA ASP A 403 -12.05 -6.69 -35.22
C ASP A 403 -11.81 -6.74 -33.70
N GLN A 404 -11.53 -7.92 -33.14
CA GLN A 404 -11.22 -8.09 -31.72
C GLN A 404 -10.08 -7.18 -31.27
N GLU A 405 -9.12 -6.88 -32.14
CA GLU A 405 -7.98 -6.00 -31.85
C GLU A 405 -8.36 -4.51 -31.73
N VAL A 406 -9.56 -4.13 -32.18
CA VAL A 406 -10.04 -2.75 -32.22
C VAL A 406 -11.15 -2.50 -31.17
N MET A 407 -11.66 -3.56 -30.55
CA MET A 407 -12.62 -3.44 -29.45
C MET A 407 -11.96 -2.89 -28.19
N ALA A 408 -12.63 -1.95 -27.52
CA ALA A 408 -12.13 -1.44 -26.24
C ALA A 408 -12.26 -2.45 -25.09
N PHE A 409 -13.04 -3.51 -25.29
CA PHE A 409 -13.17 -4.63 -24.34
C PHE A 409 -13.12 -5.96 -25.11
N GLY A 410 -12.33 -6.91 -24.62
CA GLY A 410 -12.34 -8.29 -25.12
C GLY A 410 -13.68 -9.00 -24.87
N ALA A 411 -13.84 -10.20 -25.41
CA ALA A 411 -14.94 -11.07 -25.02
C ALA A 411 -14.90 -11.31 -23.49
N PRO A 412 -16.05 -11.35 -22.80
CA PRO A 412 -16.09 -11.73 -21.39
C PRO A 412 -15.39 -13.08 -21.23
N THR A 413 -14.36 -13.14 -20.39
CA THR A 413 -13.81 -14.41 -19.93
C THR A 413 -14.83 -15.06 -18.99
N LEU A 414 -14.97 -16.38 -19.06
CA LEU A 414 -15.97 -17.14 -18.30
C LEU A 414 -15.78 -17.09 -16.78
N ASP A 415 -14.63 -16.62 -16.30
CA ASP A 415 -14.31 -16.52 -14.89
C ASP A 415 -14.30 -15.05 -14.43
N ASP A 416 -15.03 -14.81 -13.34
CA ASP A 416 -15.10 -13.60 -12.48
C ASP A 416 -16.42 -12.79 -12.43
N ASP A 417 -17.58 -13.45 -12.30
CA ASP A 417 -18.79 -12.82 -11.72
C ASP A 417 -19.74 -13.84 -11.04
N MET A 418 -19.18 -14.78 -10.28
CA MET A 418 -19.94 -15.67 -9.39
C MET A 418 -20.26 -14.98 -8.06
N ASP A 419 -20.96 -13.84 -8.11
CA ASP A 419 -21.74 -13.31 -6.97
C ASP A 419 -22.72 -12.21 -7.43
N SER A 420 -23.64 -12.57 -8.33
CA SER A 420 -24.95 -11.91 -8.34
C SER A 420 -26.03 -12.87 -8.84
N SER A 421 -26.81 -13.42 -7.91
CA SER A 421 -28.10 -14.04 -8.21
C SER A 421 -29.11 -12.95 -8.60
N GLY A 422 -28.94 -12.39 -9.78
CA GLY A 422 -29.89 -11.50 -10.43
C GLY A 422 -30.04 -11.99 -11.86
N LEU A 423 -31.20 -12.55 -12.19
CA LEU A 423 -31.61 -12.85 -13.56
C LEU A 423 -31.55 -11.56 -14.38
N SER A 424 -30.39 -11.25 -14.96
CA SER A 424 -30.25 -10.18 -15.93
C SER A 424 -30.52 -10.79 -17.31
N ASN A 425 -31.55 -10.26 -17.96
CA ASN A 425 -31.71 -10.42 -19.39
C ASN A 425 -30.49 -9.76 -20.05
N ASN A 426 -29.43 -10.52 -20.25
CA ASN A 426 -28.31 -10.17 -21.12
C ASN A 426 -28.83 -10.12 -22.56
N LYS A 427 -29.54 -9.03 -22.91
CA LYS A 427 -29.48 -8.53 -24.27
C LYS A 427 -28.04 -8.15 -24.48
N GLU A 428 -27.30 -9.02 -25.17
CA GLU A 428 -26.01 -8.69 -25.75
C GLU A 428 -26.11 -7.29 -26.35
N PHE A 429 -25.31 -6.36 -25.83
CA PHE A 429 -25.18 -5.05 -26.46
C PHE A 429 -24.62 -5.32 -27.86
N SER A 430 -25.45 -5.12 -28.89
CA SER A 430 -25.05 -5.28 -30.28
C SER A 430 -23.96 -4.27 -30.66
N LEU A 431 -23.87 -3.17 -29.91
CA LEU A 431 -22.89 -2.12 -30.08
C LEU A 431 -21.79 -2.22 -29.01
N VAL A 432 -20.54 -2.19 -29.46
CA VAL A 432 -19.34 -2.17 -28.62
C VAL A 432 -18.52 -0.91 -28.89
N PRO A 433 -17.87 -0.33 -27.87
CA PRO A 433 -16.95 0.78 -28.07
C PRO A 433 -15.70 0.33 -28.83
N VAL A 434 -15.29 1.14 -29.81
CA VAL A 434 -14.17 0.85 -30.72
C VAL A 434 -13.14 1.97 -30.74
N TRP A 435 -11.90 1.61 -31.03
CA TRP A 435 -10.80 2.56 -31.21
C TRP A 435 -10.67 2.93 -32.69
N PRO A 436 -11.24 4.06 -33.17
CA PRO A 436 -11.35 4.37 -34.60
C PRO A 436 -10.00 4.56 -35.31
N TRP A 437 -8.91 4.71 -34.56
CA TRP A 437 -7.56 4.94 -35.07
C TRP A 437 -6.65 3.70 -34.99
N GLY A 438 -7.18 2.56 -34.49
CA GLY A 438 -6.42 1.34 -34.25
C GLY A 438 -5.41 1.45 -33.10
N LEU A 439 -5.03 0.31 -32.53
CA LEU A 439 -3.78 0.19 -31.77
C LEU A 439 -2.65 -0.04 -32.78
N VAL A 440 -1.77 0.95 -32.95
CA VAL A 440 -0.53 0.71 -33.71
C VAL A 440 0.42 -0.03 -32.79
N PHE A 441 0.45 -1.36 -32.87
CA PHE A 441 1.58 -2.14 -32.39
C PHE A 441 2.73 -1.96 -33.38
N LEU A 442 3.65 -1.03 -33.08
CA LEU A 442 4.96 -1.07 -33.71
C LEU A 442 5.72 -2.21 -33.06
N ASN A 443 5.76 -3.35 -33.73
CA ASN A 443 6.65 -4.45 -33.38
C ASN A 443 8.04 -4.12 -33.98
N PRO A 444 9.07 -3.76 -33.19
CA PRO A 444 10.40 -3.63 -33.73
C PRO A 444 10.98 -5.05 -33.90
N ILE A 445 11.31 -5.43 -35.13
CA ILE A 445 12.25 -6.52 -35.41
C ILE A 445 13.63 -6.11 -34.88
#